data_AF-A0AAU6RH97-F1
#
_entry.id   AF-A0AAU6RH97-F1
#
_cell.length_a   1.000
_cell.length_b   1.000
_cell.length_c   1.000
_cell.angle_alpha   90.00
_cell.angle_beta   90.00
_cell.angle_gamma   90.00
#
_symmetry.space_group_name_H-M   'P 1'
#
loop_
_entity.id
_entity.type
_entity.pdbx_description
1 polymer ?
#
loop_
_entity_poly.entity_id
_entity_poly.type
_entity_poly.pdbx_seq_one_letter_code
_entity_poly.pdbx_strand_id
1 'polypeptide(L)'
;MINIVRIEKNDKCLSIFVNYSLPCNIRWQSNKGHIVYPENNIKTLDLLKINFDIAKFKHTEYELISDNPYIINISEENRSRNQKYFNLEENVLLYLNLSLQKKIKFQLNKIFDFKNKKLKTGAKIRVLYWLTKPFFIRKNIILFGERPDTMSDNSSYLFFNYFNKKYNNGYYLHTNDKTDKVIKINTLKHILYFLNSKVCVNAYDIERYMSFEGYGKKGLLETFGDILNYKKVFLQHGVFYNDISDYIDKNKIHFDLVVVSTEYEKDFLVQHHYTDDEIVTSGLPRFNKLIDKSESLDAIDLLIMPTWRSYIKDEAQFLESDYFIMYHKLLKKLNKDFPDKRIVFFQHYEFKRYNDFFSNINIDIQKDNDKIPELLMKAKVLITDYSSVLFDFNVMQKDVILYQFDKEVFFEQHTQAPLIDIETYDHFVKISNPEELCFNSANKDNMSSYTNRLVKYIPNDEILYKLCNQIHCLSQK
;
A
#
# COMPACT_ATOMS: atom_id res chain seq x y z
N MET A 1 17.30 -24.74 13.38
CA MET A 1 17.28 -23.27 13.47
C MET A 1 15.88 -22.89 13.91
N ILE A 2 15.72 -22.18 15.03
CA ILE A 2 14.40 -21.84 15.59
C ILE A 2 14.10 -20.38 15.27
N ASN A 3 13.01 -20.08 14.57
CA ASN A 3 12.66 -18.70 14.25
C ASN A 3 11.53 -18.19 15.12
N ILE A 4 11.77 -17.11 15.85
CA ILE A 4 10.73 -16.44 16.63
C ILE A 4 9.93 -15.54 15.70
N VAL A 5 8.66 -15.89 15.52
CA VAL A 5 7.77 -15.26 14.54
C VAL A 5 6.88 -14.21 15.20
N ARG A 6 6.56 -14.33 16.49
CA ARG A 6 5.67 -13.40 17.18
C ARG A 6 5.82 -13.50 18.70
N ILE A 7 5.66 -12.37 19.40
CA ILE A 7 5.46 -12.33 20.85
C ILE A 7 4.18 -11.56 21.16
N GLU A 8 3.33 -12.14 22.02
CA GLU A 8 2.11 -11.52 22.51
C GLU A 8 2.16 -11.42 24.03
N LYS A 9 1.55 -10.37 24.60
CA LYS A 9 1.37 -10.24 26.04
C LYS A 9 -0.05 -9.85 26.35
N ASN A 10 -0.67 -10.60 27.25
CA ASN A 10 -1.89 -10.22 27.95
C ASN A 10 -1.61 -10.14 29.45
N ASP A 11 -2.60 -9.76 30.27
CA ASP A 11 -2.37 -9.41 31.68
C ASP A 11 -1.87 -10.58 32.55
N LYS A 12 -2.04 -11.82 32.07
CA LYS A 12 -1.66 -13.04 32.80
C LYS A 12 -0.61 -13.88 32.07
N CYS A 13 -0.36 -13.67 30.78
CA CYS A 13 0.55 -14.52 29.98
C CYS A 13 1.41 -13.76 28.95
N LEU A 14 2.64 -14.25 28.74
CA LEU A 14 3.48 -13.90 27.59
C LEU A 14 3.48 -15.11 26.66
N SER A 15 3.09 -14.96 25.40
CA SER A 15 3.07 -16.04 24.42
C SER A 15 4.14 -15.80 23.35
N ILE A 16 5.03 -16.77 23.13
CA ILE A 16 6.05 -16.74 22.07
C ILE A 16 5.71 -17.79 21.02
N PHE A 17 5.74 -17.41 19.74
CA PHE A 17 5.44 -18.28 18.61
C PHE A 17 6.72 -18.58 17.82
N VAL A 18 7.02 -19.87 17.59
CA VAL A 18 8.23 -20.33 16.89
C VAL A 18 7.92 -21.28 15.74
N ASN A 19 8.62 -21.18 14.61
CA ASN A 19 8.31 -21.89 13.35
C ASN A 19 8.68 -23.39 13.29
N TYR A 20 8.98 -24.04 14.41
CA TYR A 20 9.41 -25.43 14.42
C TYR A 20 8.96 -26.16 15.68
N SER A 21 8.71 -27.48 15.56
CA SER A 21 8.52 -28.36 16.71
C SER A 21 9.78 -28.39 17.57
N LEU A 22 9.67 -27.94 18.82
CA LEU A 22 10.76 -27.94 19.77
C LEU A 22 11.00 -29.37 20.26
N PRO A 23 12.22 -29.93 20.19
CA PRO A 23 12.52 -31.19 20.87
C PRO A 23 12.22 -31.06 22.37
N CYS A 24 11.72 -32.13 22.98
CA CYS A 24 11.20 -32.17 24.37
C CYS A 24 12.19 -31.72 25.47
N ASN A 25 13.45 -31.46 25.12
CA ASN A 25 14.54 -31.21 26.04
C ASN A 25 14.89 -29.71 26.13
N ILE A 26 14.15 -28.84 25.45
CA ILE A 26 14.31 -27.39 25.55
C ILE A 26 13.58 -26.88 26.80
N ARG A 27 14.27 -26.11 27.63
CA ARG A 27 13.72 -25.54 28.87
C ARG A 27 14.18 -24.11 29.10
N TRP A 28 13.34 -23.31 29.74
CA TRP A 28 13.71 -21.98 30.21
C TRP A 28 14.04 -22.02 31.69
N GLN A 29 15.25 -21.59 32.05
CA GLN A 29 15.67 -21.52 33.44
C GLN A 29 15.76 -20.06 33.88
N SER A 30 15.12 -19.73 35.00
CA SER A 30 15.26 -18.41 35.59
C SER A 30 16.62 -18.23 36.27
N ASN A 31 17.04 -16.97 36.44
CA ASN A 31 18.17 -16.61 37.30
C ASN A 31 17.96 -16.96 38.79
N LYS A 32 16.75 -17.40 39.17
CA LYS A 32 16.41 -17.96 40.50
C LYS A 32 16.31 -19.49 40.52
N GLY A 33 16.73 -20.17 39.44
CA GLY A 33 16.79 -21.64 39.37
C GLY A 33 15.48 -22.34 38.98
N HIS A 34 14.39 -21.61 38.78
CA HIS A 34 13.13 -22.19 38.30
C HIS A 34 13.20 -22.61 36.84
N ILE A 35 12.70 -23.81 36.53
CA ILE A 35 12.71 -24.37 35.17
C ILE A 35 11.28 -24.43 34.64
N VAL A 36 11.06 -23.82 33.48
CA VAL A 36 9.80 -23.82 32.73
C VAL A 36 10.00 -24.66 31.47
N TYR A 37 9.19 -25.70 31.34
CA TYR A 37 9.14 -26.53 30.15
C TYR A 37 8.08 -25.97 29.21
N PRO A 38 8.30 -25.97 27.88
CA PRO A 38 7.27 -25.58 26.94
C PRO A 38 6.09 -26.54 27.10
N GLU A 39 4.93 -26.02 27.51
CA GLU A 39 3.68 -26.75 27.44
C GLU A 39 3.32 -26.94 25.96
N ASN A 40 3.78 -28.04 25.37
CA ASN A 40 3.55 -28.44 23.99
C ASN A 40 2.07 -28.78 23.74
N ASN A 41 1.16 -27.80 23.75
CA ASN A 41 -0.26 -28.15 23.70
C ASN A 41 -1.07 -27.60 22.52
N ILE A 42 -0.56 -26.72 21.64
CA ILE A 42 -1.34 -26.34 20.44
C ILE A 42 -0.42 -26.05 19.26
N LYS A 43 -0.46 -26.90 18.22
CA LYS A 43 0.06 -26.58 16.88
C LYS A 43 -0.93 -25.65 16.19
N THR A 44 -0.48 -24.45 15.81
CA THR A 44 -1.28 -23.54 14.98
C THR A 44 -0.39 -23.07 13.83
N LEU A 45 -0.72 -23.39 12.57
CA LEU A 45 0.05 -22.95 11.39
C LEU A 45 1.55 -23.28 11.46
N ASP A 46 1.92 -24.54 11.77
CA ASP A 46 3.32 -25.00 11.91
C ASP A 46 4.17 -24.21 12.93
N LEU A 47 3.52 -23.39 13.75
CA LEU A 47 4.11 -22.58 14.79
C LEU A 47 3.78 -23.18 16.16
N LEU A 48 4.78 -23.28 17.01
CA LEU A 48 4.67 -23.76 18.38
C LEU A 48 4.51 -22.55 19.31
N LYS A 49 3.41 -22.52 20.07
CA LYS A 49 3.07 -21.46 21.02
C LYS A 49 3.57 -21.84 22.41
N ILE A 50 4.35 -20.97 23.04
CA ILE A 50 4.89 -21.18 24.38
C ILE A 50 4.36 -20.08 25.29
N ASN A 51 3.67 -20.46 26.37
CA ASN A 51 3.03 -19.53 27.31
C ASN A 51 3.85 -19.39 28.60
N PHE A 52 4.04 -18.17 29.06
CA PHE A 52 4.58 -17.87 30.38
C PHE A 52 3.53 -17.19 31.23
N ASP A 53 3.20 -17.75 32.41
CA ASP A 53 2.32 -17.10 33.38
C ASP A 53 3.02 -15.88 34.02
N ILE A 54 2.64 -14.68 33.61
CA ILE A 54 3.22 -13.41 34.06
C ILE A 54 2.87 -13.13 35.53
N ALA A 55 1.75 -13.66 36.04
CA ALA A 55 1.31 -13.41 37.41
C ALA A 55 2.18 -14.13 38.45
N LYS A 56 2.71 -15.32 38.11
CA LYS A 56 3.61 -16.09 38.99
C LYS A 56 5.05 -15.56 39.05
N PHE A 57 5.50 -14.79 38.05
CA PHE A 57 6.94 -14.60 37.81
C PHE A 57 7.39 -13.15 37.55
N LYS A 58 6.64 -12.16 38.06
CA LYS A 58 7.03 -10.74 38.00
C LYS A 58 8.47 -10.54 38.50
N HIS A 59 9.28 -9.86 37.68
CA HIS A 59 10.68 -9.45 37.98
C HIS A 59 11.73 -10.57 38.03
N THR A 60 11.64 -11.55 37.13
CA THR A 60 12.61 -12.66 37.05
C THR A 60 13.15 -12.78 35.63
N GLU A 61 14.47 -12.96 35.48
CA GLU A 61 15.12 -13.14 34.18
C GLU A 61 15.14 -14.61 33.83
N TYR A 62 14.94 -14.95 32.55
CA TYR A 62 14.92 -16.34 32.06
C TYR A 62 15.86 -16.51 30.90
N GLU A 63 16.60 -17.62 30.91
CA GLU A 63 17.52 -18.03 29.87
C GLU A 63 17.03 -19.33 29.21
N LEU A 64 17.20 -19.45 27.90
CA LEU A 64 16.95 -20.68 27.17
C LEU A 64 18.13 -21.64 27.34
N ILE A 65 17.87 -22.77 27.98
CA ILE A 65 18.83 -23.85 28.14
C ILE A 65 18.46 -24.99 27.20
N SER A 66 19.46 -25.46 26.47
CA SER A 66 19.37 -26.57 25.55
C SER A 66 20.60 -27.46 25.71
N ASP A 67 20.40 -28.78 25.71
CA ASP A 67 21.48 -29.75 25.79
C ASP A 67 22.33 -29.83 24.49
N ASN A 68 21.84 -29.24 23.39
CA ASN A 68 22.53 -29.13 22.09
C ASN A 68 22.64 -27.66 21.60
N PRO A 69 23.71 -27.28 20.87
CA PRO A 69 23.84 -25.94 20.30
C PRO A 69 22.85 -25.72 19.15
N TYR A 70 21.98 -24.71 19.26
CA TYR A 70 21.02 -24.33 18.22
C TYR A 70 21.15 -22.84 17.84
N ILE A 71 20.96 -22.53 16.56
CA ILE A 71 20.91 -21.16 16.04
C ILE A 71 19.46 -20.67 16.06
N ILE A 72 19.18 -19.57 16.76
CA ILE A 72 17.87 -18.91 16.81
C ILE A 72 17.89 -17.69 15.88
N ASN A 73 16.95 -17.61 14.93
CA ASN A 73 16.92 -16.53 13.95
C ASN A 73 15.62 -15.74 14.04
N ILE A 74 15.70 -14.45 14.36
CA ILE A 74 14.54 -13.57 14.52
C ILE A 74 14.56 -12.61 13.34
N SER A 75 13.49 -12.56 12.53
CA SER A 75 13.40 -11.61 11.43
C SER A 75 13.53 -10.16 11.96
N GLU A 76 14.23 -9.28 11.26
CA GLU A 76 14.44 -7.89 11.71
C GLU A 76 13.12 -7.13 11.93
N GLU A 77 12.09 -7.50 11.18
CA GLU A 77 10.73 -6.99 11.28
C GLU A 77 10.08 -7.35 12.64
N ASN A 78 10.29 -8.57 13.12
CA ASN A 78 9.85 -9.00 14.45
C ASN A 78 10.71 -8.44 15.59
N ARG A 79 12.01 -8.23 15.35
CA ARG A 79 12.89 -7.50 16.30
C ARG A 79 12.39 -6.08 16.55
N SER A 80 11.85 -5.42 15.53
CA SER A 80 11.34 -4.06 15.63
C SER A 80 10.00 -3.97 16.36
N ARG A 81 9.02 -4.83 16.01
CA ARG A 81 7.69 -4.83 16.69
C ARG A 81 7.76 -5.18 18.17
N ASN A 82 8.63 -6.11 18.53
CA ASN A 82 8.70 -6.67 19.88
C ASN A 82 9.94 -6.19 20.64
N GLN A 83 10.45 -4.98 20.34
CA GLN A 83 11.71 -4.47 20.87
C GLN A 83 11.74 -4.34 22.41
N LYS A 84 10.57 -4.12 23.04
CA LYS A 84 10.43 -4.18 24.52
C LYS A 84 10.71 -5.58 25.07
N TYR A 85 10.76 -6.56 24.17
CA TYR A 85 11.04 -7.95 24.41
C TYR A 85 12.35 -8.51 23.79
N PHE A 86 13.20 -7.71 23.10
CA PHE A 86 14.52 -8.22 22.63
C PHE A 86 15.87 -7.52 23.05
N ASN A 87 16.97 -8.25 23.30
CA ASN A 87 18.41 -7.87 23.36
C ASN A 87 19.29 -9.16 23.22
N LEU A 88 20.62 -9.19 23.18
CA LEU A 88 21.42 -10.43 23.10
C LEU A 88 22.87 -10.10 23.39
N GLU A 89 23.46 -10.65 24.46
CA GLU A 89 24.93 -10.87 24.48
C GLU A 89 25.30 -12.36 24.53
N GLU A 90 24.37 -13.26 24.81
CA GLU A 90 24.30 -14.61 24.26
C GLU A 90 22.87 -15.11 24.57
N ASN A 91 22.14 -15.58 23.56
CA ASN A 91 20.68 -15.79 23.61
C ASN A 91 19.82 -14.57 24.03
N VAL A 92 18.61 -14.57 23.52
CA VAL A 92 17.52 -13.58 23.66
C VAL A 92 17.51 -12.82 25.01
N LEU A 93 17.68 -11.51 25.00
CA LEU A 93 17.27 -10.56 26.05
C LEU A 93 16.05 -9.78 25.57
N LEU A 94 15.55 -8.79 26.32
CA LEU A 94 14.52 -7.80 26.04
C LEU A 94 15.05 -6.39 26.34
N TYR A 95 14.63 -5.25 25.72
CA TYR A 95 15.00 -3.92 26.28
C TYR A 95 13.94 -2.85 26.50
N LEU A 96 13.92 -2.44 27.78
CA LEU A 96 13.30 -1.27 28.40
C LEU A 96 14.36 -0.15 28.51
N ASN A 97 14.05 1.04 27.97
CA ASN A 97 14.64 2.37 28.24
C ASN A 97 16.20 2.49 28.31
N LEU A 98 16.87 2.71 27.15
CA LEU A 98 18.32 2.97 27.09
C LEU A 98 18.72 4.29 27.80
N SER A 99 19.87 4.27 28.49
CA SER A 99 20.49 5.50 29.04
C SER A 99 20.91 6.47 27.93
N LEU A 100 20.98 7.76 28.25
CA LEU A 100 21.34 8.82 27.30
C LEU A 100 22.69 8.56 26.62
N GLN A 101 23.68 8.06 27.37
CA GLN A 101 25.00 7.71 26.85
C GLN A 101 24.93 6.61 25.78
N LYS A 102 24.13 5.56 26.00
CA LYS A 102 23.94 4.48 25.03
C LYS A 102 23.24 4.98 23.76
N LYS A 103 22.28 5.91 23.88
CA LYS A 103 21.64 6.57 22.72
C LYS A 103 22.63 7.39 21.90
N ILE A 104 23.49 8.18 22.56
CA ILE A 104 24.54 8.96 21.89
C ILE A 104 25.53 8.04 21.19
N LYS A 105 26.02 6.98 21.86
CA LYS A 105 26.95 6.00 21.28
C LYS A 105 26.35 5.32 20.05
N PHE A 106 25.07 4.94 20.11
CA PHE A 106 24.34 4.37 18.98
C PHE A 106 24.30 5.32 17.78
N GLN A 107 23.96 6.59 18.03
CA GLN A 107 23.92 7.61 16.97
C GLN A 107 25.31 7.87 16.36
N LEU A 108 26.37 7.92 17.18
CA LEU A 108 27.75 8.03 16.70
C LEU A 108 28.16 6.83 15.84
N ASN A 109 27.77 5.61 16.21
CA ASN A 109 28.03 4.40 15.43
C ASN A 109 27.27 4.36 14.09
N LYS A 110 26.17 5.12 13.94
CA LYS A 110 25.47 5.31 12.67
C LYS A 110 26.13 6.37 11.77
N ILE A 111 26.95 7.27 12.34
CA ILE A 111 27.67 8.32 11.60
C ILE A 111 29.08 7.84 11.20
N PHE A 112 29.80 7.20 12.13
CA PHE A 112 31.18 6.79 11.97
C PHE A 112 31.34 5.28 11.95
N ASP A 113 32.14 4.79 11.02
CA ASP A 113 32.80 3.49 11.11
C ASP A 113 34.15 3.68 11.79
N PHE A 114 34.19 3.45 13.10
CA PHE A 114 35.40 3.60 13.91
C PHE A 114 36.50 2.60 13.53
N LYS A 115 36.14 1.43 12.99
CA LYS A 115 37.12 0.40 12.58
C LYS A 115 37.90 0.87 11.37
N ASN A 116 37.20 1.42 10.37
CA ASN A 116 37.80 1.86 9.11
C ASN A 116 38.10 3.37 9.06
N LYS A 117 37.84 4.11 10.16
CA LYS A 117 38.01 5.57 10.27
C LYS A 117 37.32 6.35 9.14
N LYS A 118 36.10 5.93 8.76
CA LYS A 118 35.32 6.53 7.65
C LYS A 118 33.93 6.94 8.11
N LEU A 119 33.33 7.89 7.39
CA LEU A 119 31.91 8.22 7.54
C LEU A 119 31.07 7.14 6.86
N LYS A 120 29.96 6.74 7.49
CA LYS A 120 28.98 5.83 6.90
C LYS A 120 28.10 6.56 5.89
N THR A 121 27.45 5.79 5.01
CA THR A 121 26.41 6.31 4.12
C THR A 121 25.32 7.01 4.94
N GLY A 122 24.86 8.18 4.49
CA GLY A 122 23.87 8.99 5.21
C GLY A 122 24.40 9.78 6.42
N ALA A 123 25.68 9.68 6.77
CA ALA A 123 26.26 10.38 7.92
C ALA A 123 26.05 11.91 7.87
N LYS A 124 26.28 12.54 6.71
CA LYS A 124 26.08 13.99 6.53
C LYS A 124 24.62 14.40 6.77
N ILE A 125 23.68 13.63 6.23
CA ILE A 125 22.24 13.85 6.40
C ILE A 125 21.85 13.68 7.88
N ARG A 126 22.38 12.67 8.55
CA ARG A 126 22.11 12.41 9.97
C ARG A 126 22.64 13.52 10.88
N VAL A 127 23.85 14.03 10.62
CA VAL A 127 24.39 15.19 11.34
C VAL A 127 23.47 16.39 11.14
N LEU A 128 23.07 16.67 9.91
CA LEU A 128 22.17 17.79 9.61
C LEU A 128 20.79 17.62 10.26
N TYR A 129 20.24 16.41 10.29
CA TYR A 129 18.98 16.09 10.98
C TYR A 129 19.06 16.48 12.46
N TRP A 130 20.11 16.06 13.17
CA TRP A 130 20.25 16.38 14.59
C TRP A 130 20.50 17.87 14.85
N LEU A 131 21.31 18.53 14.01
CA LEU A 131 21.55 19.98 14.10
C LEU A 131 20.26 20.79 13.89
N THR A 132 19.38 20.32 13.00
CA THR A 132 18.14 21.02 12.67
C THR A 132 16.92 20.55 13.49
N LYS A 133 17.03 19.47 14.26
CA LYS A 133 15.92 18.88 15.01
C LYS A 133 15.16 19.88 15.90
N PRO A 134 15.82 20.79 16.65
CA PRO A 134 15.12 21.77 17.49
C PRO A 134 14.23 22.73 16.69
N PHE A 135 14.60 23.05 15.44
CA PHE A 135 13.81 23.90 14.55
C PHE A 135 12.56 23.18 14.02
N PHE A 136 12.67 21.88 13.78
CA PHE A 136 11.60 21.08 13.18
C PHE A 136 10.59 20.52 14.18
N ILE A 137 10.97 20.33 15.45
CA ILE A 137 10.13 19.63 16.44
C ILE A 137 8.75 20.26 16.65
N ARG A 138 8.62 21.58 16.47
CA ARG A 138 7.37 22.34 16.65
C ARG A 138 6.57 22.53 15.35
N LYS A 139 7.09 22.09 14.20
CA LYS A 139 6.43 22.33 12.90
C LYS A 139 5.30 21.37 12.58
N ASN A 140 5.21 20.23 13.27
CA ASN A 140 4.22 19.18 13.05
C ASN A 140 3.98 18.89 11.56
N ILE A 141 5.07 18.68 10.82
CA ILE A 141 5.04 18.57 9.35
C ILE A 141 4.21 17.36 8.93
N ILE A 142 3.30 17.58 8.00
CA ILE A 142 2.53 16.52 7.33
C ILE A 142 2.92 16.52 5.85
N LEU A 143 3.36 15.37 5.35
CA LEU A 143 3.72 15.21 3.96
C LEU A 143 2.65 14.40 3.23
N PHE A 144 2.23 14.91 2.09
CA PHE A 144 1.40 14.22 1.11
C PHE A 144 2.26 13.86 -0.10
N GLY A 145 2.00 12.70 -0.70
CA GLY A 145 2.63 12.32 -1.95
C GLY A 145 1.90 11.18 -2.64
N GLU A 146 2.35 10.89 -3.85
CA GLU A 146 1.97 9.72 -4.64
C GLU A 146 3.23 9.19 -5.32
N ARG A 147 3.16 8.67 -6.55
CA ARG A 147 4.39 8.47 -7.33
C ARG A 147 5.05 9.83 -7.65
N PRO A 148 6.40 9.92 -7.66
CA PRO A 148 7.10 11.19 -7.87
C PRO A 148 6.70 11.97 -9.13
N ASP A 149 6.26 11.27 -10.17
CA ASP A 149 5.90 11.77 -11.48
C ASP A 149 4.39 12.03 -11.66
N THR A 150 3.54 11.71 -10.67
CA THR A 150 2.09 11.93 -10.74
C THR A 150 1.61 13.00 -9.76
N MET A 151 0.53 13.72 -10.13
CA MET A 151 -0.11 14.74 -9.29
C MET A 151 -1.64 14.76 -9.44
N SER A 152 -2.26 13.61 -9.67
CA SER A 152 -3.65 13.49 -10.13
C SER A 152 -4.51 12.49 -9.34
N ASP A 153 -3.94 11.83 -8.33
CA ASP A 153 -4.59 10.77 -7.56
C ASP A 153 -5.15 11.23 -6.19
N ASN A 154 -5.57 10.28 -5.34
CA ASN A 154 -6.20 10.50 -4.03
C ASN A 154 -5.44 11.49 -3.12
N SER A 155 -4.12 11.37 -3.02
CA SER A 155 -3.29 12.28 -2.23
C SER A 155 -3.34 13.72 -2.75
N SER A 156 -3.22 13.90 -4.07
CA SER A 156 -3.29 15.20 -4.73
C SER A 156 -4.65 15.84 -4.48
N TYR A 157 -5.72 15.09 -4.74
CA TYR A 157 -7.07 15.61 -4.60
C TYR A 157 -7.38 16.04 -3.16
N LEU A 158 -7.10 15.17 -2.18
CA LEU A 158 -7.32 15.48 -0.76
C LEU A 158 -6.49 16.69 -0.31
N PHE A 159 -5.20 16.75 -0.71
CA PHE A 159 -4.31 17.81 -0.29
C PHE A 159 -4.73 19.19 -0.84
N PHE A 160 -4.87 19.32 -2.16
CA PHE A 160 -5.09 20.62 -2.80
C PHE A 160 -6.51 21.14 -2.59
N ASN A 161 -7.52 20.25 -2.51
CA ASN A 161 -8.92 20.68 -2.43
C ASN A 161 -9.43 20.82 -1.00
N TYR A 162 -8.84 20.12 -0.03
CA TYR A 162 -9.34 20.11 1.36
C TYR A 162 -8.26 20.45 2.37
N PHE A 163 -7.18 19.66 2.45
CA PHE A 163 -6.21 19.78 3.54
C PHE A 163 -5.51 21.14 3.56
N ASN A 164 -4.96 21.58 2.41
CA ASN A 164 -4.19 22.82 2.31
C ASN A 164 -5.06 24.09 2.42
N LYS A 165 -6.38 23.98 2.26
CA LYS A 165 -7.31 25.09 2.52
C LYS A 165 -7.55 25.31 4.01
N LYS A 166 -7.35 24.28 4.84
CA LYS A 166 -7.65 24.29 6.28
C LYS A 166 -6.41 24.33 7.17
N TYR A 167 -5.32 23.69 6.75
CA TYR A 167 -4.13 23.48 7.58
C TYR A 167 -2.84 23.94 6.90
N ASN A 168 -2.00 24.67 7.65
CA ASN A 168 -0.79 25.27 7.11
C ASN A 168 0.45 24.37 7.16
N ASN A 169 0.44 23.31 7.96
CA ASN A 169 1.57 22.39 8.19
C ASN A 169 1.68 21.24 7.16
N GLY A 170 0.81 21.23 6.13
CA GLY A 170 0.85 20.26 5.04
C GLY A 170 1.72 20.70 3.87
N TYR A 171 2.42 19.74 3.27
CA TYR A 171 3.22 19.92 2.04
C TYR A 171 3.07 18.71 1.12
N TYR A 172 3.14 18.94 -0.19
CA TYR A 172 3.05 17.92 -1.22
C TYR A 172 4.41 17.60 -1.82
N LEU A 173 4.75 16.33 -2.04
CA LEU A 173 5.99 15.92 -2.69
C LEU A 173 5.77 15.65 -4.18
N HIS A 174 6.61 16.24 -5.03
CA HIS A 174 6.54 16.03 -6.48
C HIS A 174 7.91 16.30 -7.13
N THR A 175 8.11 15.84 -8.37
CA THR A 175 9.35 16.07 -9.15
C THR A 175 9.49 17.51 -9.66
N ASN A 176 8.37 18.18 -9.90
CA ASN A 176 8.33 19.59 -10.31
C ASN A 176 7.99 20.51 -9.15
N ASP A 177 8.66 21.66 -9.09
CA ASP A 177 8.31 22.73 -8.15
C ASP A 177 7.23 23.61 -8.79
N LYS A 178 6.04 23.66 -8.18
CA LYS A 178 4.90 24.42 -8.72
C LYS A 178 4.43 25.53 -7.77
N THR A 179 4.65 25.40 -6.46
CA THR A 179 4.15 26.33 -5.43
C THR A 179 4.95 26.15 -4.12
N ASP A 180 4.88 27.09 -3.18
CA ASP A 180 5.52 26.98 -1.85
C ASP A 180 5.11 25.74 -1.03
N LYS A 181 3.92 25.20 -1.34
CA LYS A 181 3.32 24.02 -0.71
C LYS A 181 3.71 22.72 -1.40
N VAL A 182 4.34 22.79 -2.57
CA VAL A 182 4.94 21.66 -3.26
C VAL A 182 6.44 21.67 -2.97
N ILE A 183 6.97 20.55 -2.49
CA ILE A 183 8.39 20.39 -2.22
C ILE A 183 8.94 19.46 -3.29
N LYS A 184 9.88 19.99 -4.08
CA LYS A 184 10.62 19.20 -5.06
C LYS A 184 11.38 18.05 -4.37
N ILE A 185 11.15 16.83 -4.82
CA ILE A 185 11.82 15.62 -4.34
C ILE A 185 13.34 15.75 -4.56
N ASN A 186 14.12 15.06 -3.72
CA ASN A 186 15.60 15.09 -3.66
C ASN A 186 16.26 16.44 -3.30
N THR A 187 15.49 17.48 -2.97
CA THR A 187 16.04 18.70 -2.39
C THR A 187 16.38 18.52 -0.90
N LEU A 188 17.25 19.38 -0.36
CA LEU A 188 17.55 19.39 1.07
C LEU A 188 16.30 19.63 1.94
N LYS A 189 15.38 20.48 1.44
CA LYS A 189 14.09 20.74 2.07
C LYS A 189 13.28 19.45 2.16
N HIS A 190 13.16 18.69 1.07
CA HIS A 190 12.50 17.39 1.06
C HIS A 190 13.10 16.42 2.10
N ILE A 191 14.42 16.20 2.05
CA ILE A 191 15.10 15.26 2.95
C ILE A 191 14.83 15.61 4.42
N LEU A 192 14.99 16.88 4.80
CA LEU A 192 14.79 17.31 6.18
C LEU A 192 13.33 17.26 6.61
N TYR A 193 12.39 17.59 5.72
CA TYR A 193 10.96 17.52 6.02
C TYR A 193 10.50 16.07 6.16
N PHE A 194 10.99 15.15 5.33
CA PHE A 194 10.67 13.72 5.42
C PHE A 194 11.21 13.09 6.71
N LEU A 195 12.47 13.36 7.07
CA LEU A 195 13.04 12.85 8.32
C LEU A 195 12.40 13.45 9.58
N ASN A 196 11.74 14.61 9.46
CA ASN A 196 11.08 15.29 10.58
C ASN A 196 9.54 15.29 10.52
N SER A 197 8.95 14.61 9.54
CA SER A 197 7.50 14.57 9.42
C SER A 197 6.88 13.83 10.61
N LYS A 198 5.67 14.26 10.97
CA LYS A 198 4.82 13.60 11.97
C LYS A 198 3.84 12.65 11.32
N VAL A 199 3.43 12.94 10.09
CA VAL A 199 2.53 12.10 9.31
C VAL A 199 2.97 12.12 7.85
N CYS A 200 2.97 10.95 7.22
CA CYS A 200 3.12 10.77 5.79
C CYS A 200 1.82 10.15 5.24
N VAL A 201 1.26 10.79 4.22
CA VAL A 201 0.01 10.41 3.56
C VAL A 201 0.32 10.06 2.11
N ASN A 202 -0.01 8.85 1.67
CA ASN A 202 0.25 8.42 0.31
C ASN A 202 -0.81 7.43 -0.22
N ALA A 203 -1.03 7.44 -1.53
CA ALA A 203 -1.84 6.45 -2.26
C ALA A 203 -1.08 5.13 -2.52
N TYR A 204 0.23 5.13 -2.31
CA TYR A 204 1.17 4.02 -2.52
C TYR A 204 2.09 3.84 -1.30
N ASP A 205 3.09 2.97 -1.42
CA ASP A 205 4.13 2.74 -0.41
C ASP A 205 4.94 4.02 -0.08
N ILE A 206 4.82 4.51 1.15
CA ILE A 206 5.46 5.75 1.63
C ILE A 206 6.98 5.67 1.52
N GLU A 207 7.60 4.61 2.02
CA GLU A 207 9.05 4.46 2.02
C GLU A 207 9.64 4.24 0.63
N ARG A 208 8.85 3.77 -0.32
CA ARG A 208 9.26 3.65 -1.72
C ARG A 208 9.14 4.98 -2.45
N TYR A 209 7.97 5.63 -2.38
CA TYR A 209 7.63 6.74 -3.26
C TYR A 209 7.85 8.14 -2.67
N MET A 210 7.95 8.27 -1.34
CA MET A 210 8.28 9.54 -0.66
C MET A 210 9.73 9.61 -0.18
N SER A 211 10.53 8.58 -0.48
CA SER A 211 11.95 8.58 -0.14
C SER A 211 12.77 9.48 -1.07
N PHE A 212 14.03 9.68 -0.72
CA PHE A 212 15.01 10.41 -1.52
C PHE A 212 16.06 9.46 -2.11
N GLU A 213 16.65 9.89 -3.22
CA GLU A 213 17.60 9.12 -4.02
C GLU A 213 18.81 8.60 -3.21
N GLY A 214 19.34 7.46 -3.69
CA GLY A 214 20.59 6.87 -3.19
C GLY A 214 20.44 5.76 -2.15
N TYR A 215 19.21 5.44 -1.71
CA TYR A 215 18.99 4.46 -0.64
C TYR A 215 18.01 3.32 -1.00
N GLY A 216 16.97 3.60 -1.79
CA GLY A 216 15.82 2.69 -1.94
C GLY A 216 15.13 2.41 -0.60
N LYS A 217 14.06 1.61 -0.59
CA LYS A 217 13.30 1.31 0.65
C LYS A 217 14.19 0.65 1.72
N LYS A 218 14.90 -0.41 1.36
CA LYS A 218 15.79 -1.16 2.28
C LYS A 218 16.90 -0.28 2.84
N GLY A 219 17.66 0.41 1.97
CA GLY A 219 18.76 1.25 2.41
C GLY A 219 18.29 2.45 3.24
N LEU A 220 17.10 3.00 2.96
CA LEU A 220 16.51 4.09 3.74
C LEU A 220 16.23 3.63 5.17
N LEU A 221 15.60 2.46 5.33
CA LEU A 221 15.27 1.89 6.63
C LEU A 221 16.52 1.48 7.42
N GLU A 222 17.50 0.86 6.76
CA GLU A 222 18.79 0.50 7.40
C GLU A 222 19.56 1.76 7.86
N THR A 223 19.52 2.82 7.04
CA THR A 223 20.29 4.04 7.27
C THR A 223 19.62 5.00 8.23
N PHE A 224 18.29 5.17 8.17
CA PHE A 224 17.54 6.21 8.89
C PHE A 224 16.35 5.69 9.68
N GLY A 225 15.99 4.40 9.61
CA GLY A 225 14.77 3.86 10.23
C GLY A 225 14.65 4.12 11.73
N ASP A 226 15.76 4.25 12.46
CA ASP A 226 15.79 4.59 13.89
C ASP A 226 15.38 6.03 14.22
N ILE A 227 15.42 6.94 13.23
CA ILE A 227 15.01 8.35 13.39
C ILE A 227 13.70 8.68 12.67
N LEU A 228 13.15 7.75 11.88
CA LEU A 228 11.83 7.89 11.29
C LEU A 228 10.77 7.65 12.38
N ASN A 229 9.86 8.60 12.53
CA ASN A 229 8.81 8.54 13.57
C ASN A 229 7.48 9.15 13.08
N TYR A 230 7.24 9.10 11.77
CA TYR A 230 5.97 9.54 11.21
C TYR A 230 4.92 8.45 11.35
N LYS A 231 3.67 8.89 11.47
CA LYS A 231 2.50 8.04 11.26
C LYS A 231 2.22 7.84 9.77
N LYS A 232 1.66 6.70 9.39
CA LYS A 232 1.40 6.34 7.99
C LYS A 232 -0.09 6.35 7.69
N VAL A 233 -0.51 7.11 6.69
CA VAL A 233 -1.89 7.13 6.20
C VAL A 233 -1.92 6.63 4.77
N PHE A 234 -2.63 5.54 4.54
CA PHE A 234 -2.78 4.93 3.22
C PHE A 234 -4.11 5.32 2.60
N LEU A 235 -4.05 6.12 1.54
CA LEU A 235 -5.23 6.57 0.78
C LEU A 235 -5.62 5.62 -0.34
N GLN A 236 -4.78 4.62 -0.62
CA GLN A 236 -4.86 3.71 -1.76
C GLN A 236 -4.78 4.39 -3.14
N HIS A 237 -4.30 3.66 -4.15
CA HIS A 237 -4.34 4.10 -5.56
C HIS A 237 -5.65 3.70 -6.25
N GLY A 238 -6.39 2.78 -5.68
CA GLY A 238 -7.60 2.21 -6.24
C GLY A 238 -8.16 1.24 -5.23
N VAL A 239 -9.45 0.91 -5.36
CA VAL A 239 -10.07 -0.09 -4.49
C VAL A 239 -9.34 -1.41 -4.69
N PHE A 240 -8.67 -1.89 -3.64
CA PHE A 240 -8.09 -3.22 -3.71
C PHE A 240 -9.21 -4.25 -3.60
N TYR A 241 -9.18 -5.20 -4.52
CA TYR A 241 -10.11 -6.31 -4.54
C TYR A 241 -9.40 -7.64 -4.88
N ASN A 242 -8.06 -7.61 -4.93
CA ASN A 242 -7.18 -8.79 -4.98
C ASN A 242 -6.50 -8.94 -3.61
N ASP A 243 -5.90 -10.10 -3.36
CA ASP A 243 -5.17 -10.33 -2.12
C ASP A 243 -3.90 -9.46 -2.05
N ILE A 244 -3.89 -8.56 -1.06
CA ILE A 244 -2.77 -7.66 -0.75
C ILE A 244 -2.25 -7.86 0.68
N SER A 245 -2.49 -9.02 1.30
CA SER A 245 -2.13 -9.35 2.69
C SER A 245 -0.66 -9.05 2.99
N ASP A 246 0.24 -9.32 2.04
CA ASP A 246 1.67 -9.04 2.16
C ASP A 246 2.02 -7.54 2.24
N TYR A 247 1.17 -6.69 1.69
CA TYR A 247 1.38 -5.24 1.59
C TYR A 247 0.53 -4.43 2.56
N ILE A 248 -0.45 -5.04 3.22
CA ILE A 248 -1.35 -4.31 4.11
C ILE A 248 -1.38 -4.86 5.53
N ASP A 249 -1.02 -6.13 5.79
CA ASP A 249 -1.13 -6.69 7.16
C ASP A 249 -0.47 -5.77 8.20
N LYS A 250 -1.23 -5.44 9.25
CA LYS A 250 -0.76 -4.59 10.34
C LYS A 250 0.47 -5.17 11.01
N ASN A 251 0.65 -6.49 10.96
CA ASN A 251 1.80 -7.25 11.43
C ASN A 251 2.95 -7.36 10.41
N LYS A 252 2.88 -6.63 9.29
CA LYS A 252 4.00 -6.43 8.35
C LYS A 252 4.34 -4.95 8.24
N ILE A 253 3.51 -4.14 7.56
CA ILE A 253 3.84 -2.75 7.22
C ILE A 253 3.37 -1.71 8.25
N HIS A 254 2.25 -2.00 8.94
CA HIS A 254 1.56 -1.13 9.90
C HIS A 254 1.25 0.29 9.37
N PHE A 255 -0.01 0.51 9.03
CA PHE A 255 -0.57 1.84 8.76
C PHE A 255 -1.35 2.34 9.98
N ASP A 256 -1.29 3.64 10.28
CA ASP A 256 -2.08 4.26 11.36
C ASP A 256 -3.51 4.56 10.91
N LEU A 257 -3.72 4.82 9.61
CA LEU A 257 -5.03 4.94 8.99
C LEU A 257 -5.00 4.31 7.59
N VAL A 258 -6.05 3.57 7.25
CA VAL A 258 -6.30 3.05 5.90
C VAL A 258 -7.68 3.49 5.44
N VAL A 259 -7.75 4.26 4.35
CA VAL A 259 -9.04 4.64 3.75
C VAL A 259 -9.58 3.48 2.94
N VAL A 260 -10.87 3.15 3.06
CA VAL A 260 -11.54 2.07 2.31
C VAL A 260 -12.83 2.56 1.66
N SER A 261 -13.28 1.87 0.61
CA SER A 261 -14.45 2.23 -0.21
C SER A 261 -15.57 1.19 -0.21
N THR A 262 -15.27 -0.03 0.21
CA THR A 262 -16.18 -1.17 0.24
C THR A 262 -16.21 -1.79 1.65
N GLU A 263 -17.29 -2.50 1.97
CA GLU A 263 -17.32 -3.32 3.21
C GLU A 263 -16.32 -4.45 3.14
N TYR A 264 -16.09 -4.97 1.94
CA TYR A 264 -15.13 -6.02 1.71
C TYR A 264 -13.72 -5.61 2.20
N GLU A 265 -13.23 -4.44 1.77
CA GLU A 265 -11.93 -3.93 2.21
C GLU A 265 -11.89 -3.75 3.73
N LYS A 266 -12.99 -3.30 4.35
CA LYS A 266 -13.09 -3.16 5.81
C LYS A 266 -12.93 -4.52 6.50
N ASP A 267 -13.71 -5.51 6.09
CA ASP A 267 -13.68 -6.86 6.67
C ASP A 267 -12.31 -7.51 6.46
N PHE A 268 -11.71 -7.31 5.29
CA PHE A 268 -10.36 -7.77 4.99
C PHE A 268 -9.32 -7.15 5.93
N LEU A 269 -9.36 -5.83 6.17
CA LEU A 269 -8.43 -5.17 7.10
C LEU A 269 -8.61 -5.65 8.54
N VAL A 270 -9.84 -5.92 8.99
CA VAL A 270 -10.11 -6.49 10.32
C VAL A 270 -9.46 -7.88 10.46
N GLN A 271 -9.57 -8.74 9.45
CA GLN A 271 -8.88 -10.02 9.41
C GLN A 271 -7.35 -9.86 9.43
N HIS A 272 -6.85 -8.71 8.96
CA HIS A 272 -5.44 -8.33 8.93
C HIS A 272 -5.02 -7.44 10.11
N HIS A 273 -5.70 -7.61 11.24
CA HIS A 273 -5.37 -7.06 12.57
C HIS A 273 -5.58 -5.54 12.73
N TYR A 274 -6.26 -4.87 11.78
CA TYR A 274 -6.67 -3.49 11.96
C TYR A 274 -7.89 -3.38 12.89
N THR A 275 -7.94 -2.28 13.63
CA THR A 275 -9.10 -1.90 14.45
C THR A 275 -9.99 -0.92 13.70
N ASP A 276 -11.25 -0.80 14.09
CA ASP A 276 -12.19 0.15 13.46
C ASP A 276 -11.68 1.60 13.46
N ASP A 277 -10.94 2.02 14.50
CA ASP A 277 -10.36 3.37 14.59
C ASP A 277 -9.20 3.62 13.60
N GLU A 278 -8.61 2.55 13.06
CA GLU A 278 -7.54 2.60 12.06
C GLU A 278 -8.08 2.46 10.62
N ILE A 279 -9.37 2.15 10.45
CA ILE A 279 -10.03 1.98 9.16
C ILE A 279 -10.96 3.18 8.91
N VAL A 280 -10.70 3.93 7.84
CA VAL A 280 -11.50 5.10 7.48
C VAL A 280 -12.44 4.76 6.33
N THR A 281 -13.72 4.56 6.65
CA THR A 281 -14.78 4.27 5.69
C THR A 281 -15.30 5.53 5.00
N SER A 282 -14.40 6.28 4.35
CA SER A 282 -14.73 7.53 3.65
C SER A 282 -14.96 7.34 2.15
N GLY A 283 -14.47 6.25 1.57
CA GLY A 283 -14.22 6.16 0.14
C GLY A 283 -12.96 6.92 -0.29
N LEU A 284 -12.42 6.54 -1.45
CA LEU A 284 -11.25 7.19 -2.05
C LEU A 284 -11.52 8.68 -2.31
N PRO A 285 -10.66 9.62 -1.85
CA PRO A 285 -10.89 11.05 -2.03
C PRO A 285 -11.23 11.47 -3.46
N ARG A 286 -10.59 10.87 -4.48
CA ARG A 286 -10.80 11.22 -5.88
C ARG A 286 -12.22 10.94 -6.37
N PHE A 287 -12.97 10.04 -5.73
CA PHE A 287 -14.35 9.74 -6.11
C PHE A 287 -15.26 10.97 -6.02
N ASN A 288 -14.99 11.91 -5.12
CA ASN A 288 -15.77 13.14 -5.04
C ASN A 288 -15.62 14.05 -6.28
N LYS A 289 -14.52 13.90 -7.04
CA LYS A 289 -14.28 14.62 -8.30
C LYS A 289 -15.03 14.00 -9.49
N LEU A 290 -15.37 12.71 -9.40
CA LEU A 290 -15.90 11.96 -10.54
C LEU A 290 -17.37 12.35 -10.77
N ILE A 291 -17.59 13.08 -11.85
CA ILE A 291 -18.92 13.48 -12.32
C ILE A 291 -19.12 12.97 -13.75
N ASP A 292 -20.31 12.48 -14.05
CA ASP A 292 -20.58 12.01 -15.40
C ASP A 292 -20.63 13.18 -16.39
N LYS A 293 -19.76 13.12 -17.40
CA LYS A 293 -19.65 14.06 -18.51
C LYS A 293 -19.81 13.35 -19.85
N SER A 294 -20.44 12.18 -19.88
CA SER A 294 -20.62 11.37 -21.09
C SER A 294 -21.53 12.02 -22.15
N GLU A 295 -22.21 13.11 -21.80
CA GLU A 295 -23.04 13.92 -22.70
C GLU A 295 -22.35 15.21 -23.17
N SER A 296 -21.04 15.38 -22.91
CA SER A 296 -20.29 16.54 -23.42
C SER A 296 -20.06 16.46 -24.94
N LEU A 297 -19.80 17.61 -25.58
CA LEU A 297 -19.51 17.68 -27.02
C LEU A 297 -18.29 16.82 -27.44
N ASP A 298 -17.37 16.59 -26.51
CA ASP A 298 -16.17 15.80 -26.70
C ASP A 298 -16.22 14.45 -25.95
N ALA A 299 -17.42 13.94 -25.68
CA ALA A 299 -17.63 12.64 -25.07
C ALA A 299 -16.87 11.53 -25.80
N ILE A 300 -16.45 10.52 -25.04
CA ILE A 300 -15.82 9.31 -25.55
C ILE A 300 -16.92 8.26 -25.59
N ASP A 301 -17.15 7.61 -26.73
CA ASP A 301 -18.18 6.59 -26.80
C ASP A 301 -17.70 5.30 -26.14
N LEU A 302 -16.47 4.88 -26.42
CA LEU A 302 -15.85 3.68 -25.85
C LEU A 302 -14.45 4.01 -25.32
N LEU A 303 -14.22 3.72 -24.04
CA LEU A 303 -12.90 3.81 -23.42
C LEU A 303 -12.40 2.41 -23.08
N ILE A 304 -11.26 2.03 -23.66
CA ILE A 304 -10.64 0.72 -23.46
C ILE A 304 -9.39 0.89 -22.60
N MET A 305 -9.41 0.30 -21.40
CA MET A 305 -8.34 0.42 -20.39
C MET A 305 -7.94 -0.96 -19.84
N PRO A 306 -7.04 -1.67 -20.53
CA PRO A 306 -6.58 -2.98 -20.09
C PRO A 306 -5.53 -2.89 -18.97
N THR A 307 -5.51 -3.92 -18.12
CA THR A 307 -4.44 -4.11 -17.13
C THR A 307 -3.17 -4.61 -17.84
N TRP A 308 -1.99 -4.25 -17.35
CA TRP A 308 -0.73 -4.83 -17.86
C TRP A 308 -0.57 -6.29 -17.41
N ARG A 309 0.36 -7.02 -18.02
CA ARG A 309 0.70 -8.40 -17.63
C ARG A 309 2.16 -8.47 -17.20
N SER A 310 2.40 -8.93 -15.98
CA SER A 310 3.75 -9.02 -15.39
C SER A 310 4.61 -10.12 -16.01
N TYR A 311 3.98 -11.12 -16.62
CA TYR A 311 4.64 -12.21 -17.33
C TYR A 311 5.10 -11.83 -18.75
N ILE A 312 4.66 -10.69 -19.29
CA ILE A 312 5.13 -10.16 -20.57
C ILE A 312 6.29 -9.19 -20.30
N LYS A 313 7.52 -9.61 -20.61
CA LYS A 313 8.75 -8.90 -20.20
C LYS A 313 9.37 -8.07 -21.32
N ASP A 314 9.19 -8.50 -22.56
CA ASP A 314 9.81 -7.89 -23.74
C ASP A 314 8.83 -7.77 -24.92
N GLU A 315 9.32 -7.23 -26.04
CA GLU A 315 8.52 -6.96 -27.23
C GLU A 315 8.10 -8.24 -27.96
N ALA A 316 8.98 -9.24 -28.06
CA ALA A 316 8.69 -10.49 -28.73
C ALA A 316 7.55 -11.22 -28.00
N GLN A 317 7.65 -11.31 -26.67
CA GLN A 317 6.59 -11.86 -25.82
C GLN A 317 5.30 -11.06 -25.93
N PHE A 318 5.38 -9.73 -26.07
CA PHE A 318 4.19 -8.90 -26.24
C PHE A 318 3.46 -9.23 -27.56
N LEU A 319 4.19 -9.26 -28.68
CA LEU A 319 3.61 -9.50 -30.01
C LEU A 319 3.03 -10.91 -30.18
N GLU A 320 3.58 -11.90 -29.47
CA GLU A 320 3.10 -13.28 -29.49
C GLU A 320 2.01 -13.56 -28.43
N SER A 321 1.77 -12.62 -27.50
CA SER A 321 0.83 -12.82 -26.40
C SER A 321 -0.64 -12.81 -26.83
N ASP A 322 -1.45 -13.59 -26.13
CA ASP A 322 -2.92 -13.50 -26.22
C ASP A 322 -3.40 -12.07 -25.94
N TYR A 323 -2.71 -11.34 -25.05
CA TYR A 323 -2.99 -9.93 -24.80
C TYR A 323 -2.99 -9.10 -26.09
N PHE A 324 -1.90 -9.12 -26.85
CA PHE A 324 -1.81 -8.34 -28.07
C PHE A 324 -2.82 -8.82 -29.11
N ILE A 325 -2.90 -10.14 -29.34
CA ILE A 325 -3.79 -10.74 -30.33
C ILE A 325 -5.26 -10.37 -30.05
N MET A 326 -5.70 -10.51 -28.80
CA MET A 326 -7.08 -10.33 -28.38
C MET A 326 -7.48 -8.85 -28.34
N TYR A 327 -6.61 -7.94 -27.88
CA TYR A 327 -6.89 -6.50 -27.95
C TYR A 327 -6.81 -5.97 -29.39
N HIS A 328 -5.89 -6.46 -30.23
CA HIS A 328 -5.84 -6.08 -31.64
C HIS A 328 -7.12 -6.46 -32.38
N LYS A 329 -7.60 -7.69 -32.14
CA LYS A 329 -8.89 -8.18 -32.68
C LYS A 329 -10.06 -7.32 -32.21
N LEU A 330 -10.15 -7.04 -30.91
CA LEU A 330 -11.21 -6.19 -30.34
C LEU A 330 -11.21 -4.80 -30.97
N LEU A 331 -10.06 -4.12 -30.98
CA LEU A 331 -9.95 -2.75 -31.48
C LEU A 331 -10.26 -2.65 -32.98
N LYS A 332 -9.84 -3.64 -33.78
CA LYS A 332 -10.22 -3.73 -35.21
C LYS A 332 -11.73 -3.89 -35.39
N LYS A 333 -12.37 -4.75 -34.60
CA LYS A 333 -13.82 -4.96 -34.64
C LYS A 333 -14.55 -3.67 -34.26
N LEU A 334 -14.17 -3.03 -33.15
CA LEU A 334 -14.78 -1.77 -32.70
C LEU A 334 -14.67 -0.67 -33.75
N ASN A 335 -13.49 -0.48 -34.34
CA ASN A 335 -13.29 0.51 -35.40
C ASN A 335 -14.11 0.21 -36.67
N LYS A 336 -14.33 -1.07 -36.99
CA LYS A 336 -15.15 -1.49 -38.14
C LYS A 336 -16.65 -1.33 -37.89
N ASP A 337 -17.11 -1.77 -36.72
CA ASP A 337 -18.53 -1.85 -36.36
C ASP A 337 -19.06 -0.47 -35.94
N PHE A 338 -18.19 0.43 -35.47
CA PHE A 338 -18.52 1.76 -34.97
C PHE A 338 -17.61 2.87 -35.54
N PRO A 339 -17.57 3.06 -36.87
CA PRO A 339 -16.62 3.97 -37.53
C PRO A 339 -16.81 5.45 -37.16
N ASP A 340 -18.04 5.84 -36.78
CA ASP A 340 -18.38 7.22 -36.40
C ASP A 340 -18.27 7.49 -34.89
N LYS A 341 -17.82 6.50 -34.11
CA LYS A 341 -17.73 6.60 -32.65
C LYS A 341 -16.32 6.97 -32.20
N ARG A 342 -16.23 7.81 -31.17
CA ARG A 342 -14.95 8.15 -30.56
C ARG A 342 -14.50 7.00 -29.66
N ILE A 343 -13.53 6.22 -30.15
CA ILE A 343 -12.93 5.10 -29.43
C ILE A 343 -11.56 5.53 -28.90
N VAL A 344 -11.37 5.45 -27.59
CA VAL A 344 -10.11 5.76 -26.93
C VAL A 344 -9.50 4.49 -26.34
N PHE A 345 -8.25 4.21 -26.69
CA PHE A 345 -7.45 3.15 -26.11
C PHE A 345 -6.36 3.72 -25.21
N PHE A 346 -6.32 3.29 -23.96
CA PHE A 346 -5.38 3.78 -22.95
C PHE A 346 -4.71 2.61 -22.23
N GLN A 347 -3.48 2.31 -22.63
CA GLN A 347 -2.68 1.28 -21.97
C GLN A 347 -2.08 1.76 -20.64
N HIS A 348 -1.98 0.84 -19.69
CA HIS A 348 -1.24 1.02 -18.46
C HIS A 348 0.21 1.49 -18.74
N TYR A 349 0.80 2.28 -17.84
CA TYR A 349 2.09 2.92 -18.08
C TYR A 349 3.23 1.93 -18.40
N GLU A 350 3.21 0.73 -17.81
CA GLU A 350 4.16 -0.36 -18.09
C GLU A 350 4.15 -0.81 -19.55
N PHE A 351 2.99 -0.72 -20.24
CA PHE A 351 2.80 -1.18 -21.62
C PHE A 351 2.73 -0.03 -22.64
N LYS A 352 2.87 1.22 -22.21
CA LYS A 352 2.84 2.38 -23.12
C LYS A 352 3.87 2.33 -24.25
N ARG A 353 5.01 1.66 -24.02
CA ARG A 353 6.04 1.44 -25.03
C ARG A 353 5.55 0.62 -26.24
N TYR A 354 4.46 -0.12 -26.09
CA TYR A 354 3.87 -0.97 -27.13
C TYR A 354 2.71 -0.32 -27.89
N ASN A 355 2.39 0.95 -27.60
CA ASN A 355 1.27 1.67 -28.24
C ASN A 355 1.36 1.70 -29.76
N ASP A 356 2.57 1.79 -30.31
CA ASP A 356 2.77 1.96 -31.75
C ASP A 356 2.38 0.70 -32.55
N PHE A 357 2.28 -0.48 -31.91
CA PHE A 357 1.78 -1.71 -32.53
C PHE A 357 0.26 -1.70 -32.82
N PHE A 358 -0.47 -0.73 -32.26
CA PHE A 358 -1.90 -0.53 -32.54
C PHE A 358 -2.16 0.64 -33.51
N SER A 359 -1.11 1.31 -33.99
CA SER A 359 -1.22 2.51 -34.83
C SER A 359 -1.88 2.27 -36.20
N ASN A 360 -1.98 1.01 -36.63
CA ASN A 360 -2.69 0.62 -37.85
C ASN A 360 -4.22 0.57 -37.70
N ILE A 361 -4.75 0.89 -36.52
CA ILE A 361 -6.18 0.96 -36.24
C ILE A 361 -6.54 2.44 -36.05
N ASN A 362 -7.60 2.91 -36.71
CA ASN A 362 -8.02 4.32 -36.68
C ASN A 362 -8.75 4.68 -35.37
N ILE A 363 -8.04 4.70 -34.25
CA ILE A 363 -8.55 4.99 -32.90
C ILE A 363 -7.67 6.00 -32.17
N ASP A 364 -8.19 6.63 -31.12
CA ASP A 364 -7.45 7.58 -30.28
C ASP A 364 -6.60 6.80 -29.24
N ILE A 365 -5.28 6.72 -29.46
CA ILE A 365 -4.34 6.09 -28.52
C ILE A 365 -3.80 7.15 -27.56
N GLN A 366 -4.37 7.19 -26.35
CA GLN A 366 -4.08 8.23 -25.37
C GLN A 366 -2.85 7.86 -24.51
N LYS A 367 -1.86 8.76 -24.43
CA LYS A 367 -0.56 8.53 -23.76
C LYS A 367 -0.39 9.27 -22.42
N ASP A 368 -1.23 10.24 -22.12
CA ASP A 368 -1.10 11.10 -20.91
C ASP A 368 -1.86 10.55 -19.70
N ASN A 369 -1.14 10.21 -18.61
CA ASN A 369 -1.73 9.70 -17.37
C ASN A 369 -2.57 10.75 -16.63
N ASP A 370 -2.21 12.03 -16.73
CA ASP A 370 -2.92 13.08 -15.99
C ASP A 370 -4.34 13.30 -16.52
N LYS A 371 -4.63 12.79 -17.72
CA LYS A 371 -5.97 12.80 -18.31
C LYS A 371 -6.87 11.68 -17.82
N ILE A 372 -6.39 10.66 -17.10
CA ILE A 372 -7.22 9.50 -16.69
C ILE A 372 -8.56 9.95 -16.09
N PRO A 373 -8.62 10.82 -15.05
CA PRO A 373 -9.90 11.23 -14.48
C PRO A 373 -10.85 11.86 -15.51
N GLU A 374 -10.32 12.64 -16.45
CA GLU A 374 -11.10 13.30 -17.50
C GLU A 374 -11.62 12.30 -18.54
N LEU A 375 -10.79 11.32 -18.93
CA LEU A 375 -11.20 10.23 -19.81
C LEU A 375 -12.36 9.44 -19.19
N LEU A 376 -12.25 9.09 -17.90
CA LEU A 376 -13.29 8.36 -17.19
C LEU A 376 -14.62 9.13 -17.15
N MET A 377 -14.55 10.42 -16.79
CA MET A 377 -15.75 11.28 -16.74
C MET A 377 -16.43 11.41 -18.11
N LYS A 378 -15.67 11.51 -19.21
CA LYS A 378 -16.21 11.70 -20.57
C LYS A 378 -16.65 10.43 -21.27
N ALA A 379 -16.21 9.26 -20.83
CA ALA A 379 -16.44 8.00 -21.54
C ALA A 379 -17.77 7.34 -21.21
N LYS A 380 -18.64 7.06 -22.18
CA LYS A 380 -19.96 6.44 -21.96
C LYS A 380 -19.84 5.02 -21.43
N VAL A 381 -19.01 4.20 -22.06
CA VAL A 381 -18.78 2.80 -21.70
C VAL A 381 -17.30 2.55 -21.47
N LEU A 382 -16.97 1.84 -20.39
CA LEU A 382 -15.63 1.32 -20.13
C LEU A 382 -15.55 -0.13 -20.58
N ILE A 383 -14.54 -0.47 -21.38
CA ILE A 383 -14.11 -1.84 -21.61
C ILE A 383 -12.78 -2.04 -20.87
N THR A 384 -12.78 -2.87 -19.84
CA THR A 384 -11.60 -3.18 -19.03
C THR A 384 -11.56 -4.67 -18.72
N ASP A 385 -10.56 -5.15 -17.98
CA ASP A 385 -10.40 -6.58 -17.66
C ASP A 385 -10.45 -6.84 -16.14
N TYR A 386 -9.34 -6.59 -15.46
CA TYR A 386 -9.12 -6.81 -14.03
C TYR A 386 -8.58 -5.53 -13.37
N SER A 387 -8.95 -4.37 -13.91
CA SER A 387 -8.48 -3.08 -13.39
C SER A 387 -9.41 -2.53 -12.31
N SER A 388 -8.82 -2.00 -11.23
CA SER A 388 -9.59 -1.27 -10.20
C SER A 388 -10.26 0.00 -10.73
N VAL A 389 -10.01 0.41 -11.98
CA VAL A 389 -10.68 1.55 -12.62
C VAL A 389 -12.18 1.32 -12.83
N LEU A 390 -12.65 0.07 -12.80
CA LEU A 390 -14.07 -0.25 -12.81
C LEU A 390 -14.82 0.38 -11.63
N PHE A 391 -14.16 0.53 -10.47
CA PHE A 391 -14.78 1.12 -9.28
C PHE A 391 -15.01 2.62 -9.48
N ASP A 392 -14.09 3.32 -10.16
CA ASP A 392 -14.27 4.72 -10.55
C ASP A 392 -15.49 4.89 -11.48
N PHE A 393 -15.70 3.97 -12.44
CA PHE A 393 -16.89 3.94 -13.30
C PHE A 393 -18.17 3.61 -12.56
N ASN A 394 -18.12 2.65 -11.63
CA ASN A 394 -19.26 2.23 -10.82
C ASN A 394 -19.78 3.38 -9.94
N VAL A 395 -18.89 4.21 -9.39
CA VAL A 395 -19.28 5.42 -8.63
C VAL A 395 -20.09 6.40 -9.48
N MET A 396 -19.77 6.51 -10.77
CA MET A 396 -20.52 7.36 -11.71
C MET A 396 -21.79 6.69 -12.27
N GLN A 397 -22.06 5.42 -11.91
CA GLN A 397 -23.19 4.62 -12.40
C GLN A 397 -23.19 4.43 -13.92
N LYS A 398 -22.01 4.15 -14.47
CA LYS A 398 -21.79 3.99 -15.92
C LYS A 398 -21.49 2.55 -16.28
N ASP A 399 -21.75 2.19 -17.54
CA ASP A 399 -21.63 0.82 -18.01
C ASP A 399 -20.16 0.38 -18.09
N VAL A 400 -19.91 -0.84 -17.61
CA VAL A 400 -18.61 -1.51 -17.68
C VAL A 400 -18.77 -2.87 -18.34
N ILE A 401 -17.91 -3.12 -19.33
CA ILE A 401 -17.74 -4.40 -20.01
C ILE A 401 -16.38 -4.97 -19.57
N LEU A 402 -16.41 -6.18 -19.01
CA LEU A 402 -15.23 -6.90 -18.56
C LEU A 402 -14.78 -7.86 -19.67
N TYR A 403 -13.64 -7.57 -20.30
CA TYR A 403 -13.02 -8.39 -21.33
C TYR A 403 -11.95 -9.29 -20.74
N GLN A 404 -12.33 -10.52 -20.39
CA GLN A 404 -11.57 -11.42 -19.52
C GLN A 404 -11.19 -12.72 -20.24
N PHE A 405 -10.46 -12.60 -21.35
CA PHE A 405 -10.05 -13.74 -22.18
C PHE A 405 -8.98 -14.64 -21.55
N ASP A 406 -8.21 -14.12 -20.58
CA ASP A 406 -7.03 -14.77 -19.98
C ASP A 406 -7.12 -14.92 -18.45
N LYS A 407 -8.33 -15.07 -17.91
CA LYS A 407 -8.60 -15.03 -16.45
C LYS A 407 -7.73 -15.96 -15.64
N GLU A 408 -7.63 -17.22 -16.05
CA GLU A 408 -6.84 -18.24 -15.37
C GLU A 408 -5.35 -17.84 -15.34
N VAL A 409 -4.79 -17.54 -16.52
CA VAL A 409 -3.37 -17.14 -16.66
C VAL A 409 -3.07 -15.86 -15.88
N PHE A 410 -4.00 -14.90 -15.88
CA PHE A 410 -3.85 -13.64 -15.15
C PHE A 410 -3.72 -13.89 -13.63
N PHE A 411 -4.62 -14.68 -13.04
CA PHE A 411 -4.58 -14.95 -11.60
C PHE A 411 -3.53 -16.00 -11.17
N GLU A 412 -2.94 -16.72 -12.11
CA GLU A 412 -1.78 -17.59 -11.84
C GLU A 412 -0.46 -16.82 -11.87
N GLN A 413 -0.29 -15.86 -12.79
CA GLN A 413 1.01 -15.27 -13.09
C GLN A 413 1.12 -13.77 -12.77
N HIS A 414 0.00 -13.06 -12.65
CA HIS A 414 -0.01 -11.62 -12.39
C HIS A 414 -0.24 -11.26 -10.93
N THR A 415 -1.31 -11.79 -10.35
CA THR A 415 -1.76 -11.47 -9.00
C THR A 415 -2.60 -12.62 -8.46
N GLN A 416 -2.80 -12.70 -7.16
CA GLN A 416 -3.64 -13.74 -6.57
C GLN A 416 -5.12 -13.52 -6.91
N ALA A 417 -5.93 -14.59 -6.78
CA ALA A 417 -7.36 -14.56 -7.03
C ALA A 417 -8.04 -13.37 -6.34
N PRO A 418 -9.05 -12.76 -6.99
CA PRO A 418 -9.71 -11.61 -6.45
C PRO A 418 -10.50 -12.03 -5.21
N LEU A 419 -10.38 -11.19 -4.22
CA LEU A 419 -11.05 -11.24 -2.95
C LEU A 419 -12.54 -10.85 -3.08
N ILE A 420 -12.86 -9.95 -4.01
CA ILE A 420 -14.24 -9.68 -4.44
C ILE A 420 -14.51 -10.45 -5.73
N ASP A 421 -15.51 -11.33 -5.71
CA ASP A 421 -15.95 -12.02 -6.92
C ASP A 421 -16.81 -11.10 -7.79
N ILE A 422 -16.16 -10.39 -8.71
CA ILE A 422 -16.81 -9.48 -9.67
C ILE A 422 -17.82 -10.24 -10.55
N GLU A 423 -17.69 -11.56 -10.70
CA GLU A 423 -18.63 -12.37 -11.50
C GLU A 423 -20.05 -12.32 -10.95
N THR A 424 -20.19 -12.22 -9.62
CA THR A 424 -21.49 -12.17 -8.92
C THR A 424 -22.31 -10.89 -9.20
N TYR A 425 -21.72 -9.91 -9.88
CA TYR A 425 -22.38 -8.64 -10.18
C TYR A 425 -22.95 -8.65 -11.60
N ASP A 426 -24.24 -8.98 -11.73
CA ASP A 426 -24.95 -9.15 -13.02
C ASP A 426 -25.01 -7.90 -13.89
N HIS A 427 -24.83 -6.72 -13.29
CA HIS A 427 -24.82 -5.45 -14.02
C HIS A 427 -23.55 -5.23 -14.86
N PHE A 428 -22.49 -6.01 -14.63
CA PHE A 428 -21.31 -6.03 -15.50
C PHE A 428 -21.49 -7.05 -16.62
N VAL A 429 -21.34 -6.60 -17.86
CA VAL A 429 -21.28 -7.48 -19.02
C VAL A 429 -19.89 -8.11 -19.08
N LYS A 430 -19.79 -9.44 -19.06
CA LYS A 430 -18.51 -10.15 -19.19
C LYS A 430 -18.43 -10.79 -20.56
N ILE A 431 -17.28 -10.62 -21.22
CA ILE A 431 -16.97 -11.21 -22.52
C ILE A 431 -15.57 -11.81 -22.51
N SER A 432 -15.41 -12.94 -23.19
CA SER A 432 -14.10 -13.59 -23.41
C SER A 432 -13.62 -13.45 -24.87
N ASN A 433 -14.54 -13.11 -25.77
CA ASN A 433 -14.27 -12.97 -27.20
C ASN A 433 -14.90 -11.67 -27.73
N PRO A 434 -14.23 -10.93 -28.64
CA PRO A 434 -14.83 -9.74 -29.24
C PRO A 434 -16.18 -9.98 -29.92
N GLU A 435 -16.48 -11.20 -30.39
CA GLU A 435 -17.77 -11.51 -31.03
C GLU A 435 -18.95 -11.60 -30.05
N GLU A 436 -18.69 -11.74 -28.74
CA GLU A 436 -19.74 -11.72 -27.72
C GLU A 436 -20.24 -10.30 -27.42
N LEU A 437 -19.50 -9.29 -27.90
CA LEU A 437 -19.80 -7.89 -27.64
C LEU A 437 -21.13 -7.47 -28.29
N CYS A 438 -22.14 -7.29 -27.44
CA CYS A 438 -23.45 -6.79 -27.84
C CYS A 438 -23.76 -5.47 -27.12
N PHE A 439 -23.85 -4.37 -27.87
CA PHE A 439 -24.31 -3.08 -27.35
C PHE A 439 -25.84 -2.94 -27.34
N ASN A 440 -26.56 -4.07 -27.22
CA ASN A 440 -27.99 -3.99 -26.98
C ASN A 440 -28.17 -3.25 -25.67
N SER A 441 -28.88 -2.11 -25.74
CA SER A 441 -29.17 -1.21 -24.63
C SER A 441 -29.38 -1.99 -23.33
N ALA A 442 -28.33 -2.11 -22.53
CA ALA A 442 -28.39 -2.81 -21.26
C ALA A 442 -29.27 -1.95 -20.35
N ASN A 443 -30.53 -2.37 -20.27
CA ASN A 443 -31.53 -2.07 -19.25
C ASN A 443 -31.40 -0.71 -18.55
N LYS A 444 -31.96 0.34 -19.17
CA LYS A 444 -32.45 1.52 -18.41
C LYS A 444 -33.43 1.12 -17.29
N ASP A 445 -34.06 -0.06 -17.41
CA ASP A 445 -34.96 -0.62 -16.42
C ASP A 445 -34.26 -1.31 -15.22
N ASN A 446 -32.92 -1.47 -15.24
CA ASN A 446 -32.15 -2.02 -14.12
C ASN A 446 -31.61 -0.94 -13.16
N MET A 447 -32.10 0.30 -13.24
CA MET A 447 -31.83 1.33 -12.23
C MET A 447 -32.26 0.90 -10.81
N SER A 448 -33.20 -0.05 -10.68
CA SER A 448 -33.59 -0.64 -9.39
C SER A 448 -32.66 -1.73 -8.86
N SER A 449 -31.68 -2.21 -9.65
CA SER A 449 -30.73 -3.27 -9.26
C SER A 449 -29.42 -2.77 -8.63
N TYR A 450 -29.16 -1.45 -8.66
CA TYR A 450 -28.04 -0.82 -7.94
C TYR A 450 -28.17 -0.86 -6.41
N THR A 451 -29.13 -1.62 -5.86
CA THR A 451 -29.31 -1.84 -4.42
C THR A 451 -28.10 -2.51 -3.76
N ASN A 452 -27.26 -3.23 -4.52
CA ASN A 452 -25.95 -3.70 -4.08
C ASN A 452 -24.83 -2.89 -4.74
N ARG A 453 -24.61 -1.65 -4.27
CA ARG A 453 -23.49 -0.83 -4.75
C ARG A 453 -22.17 -1.48 -4.37
N LEU A 454 -21.38 -1.84 -5.37
CA LEU A 454 -20.03 -2.36 -5.22
C LEU A 454 -19.17 -1.39 -4.39
N VAL A 455 -19.27 -0.08 -4.66
CA VAL A 455 -18.71 0.98 -3.81
C VAL A 455 -19.77 1.47 -2.82
N LYS A 456 -19.57 1.20 -1.53
CA LYS A 456 -20.50 1.61 -0.47
C LYS A 456 -20.18 2.99 0.10
N TYR A 457 -18.90 3.30 0.25
CA TYR A 457 -18.44 4.55 0.83
C TYR A 457 -18.06 5.52 -0.29
N ILE A 458 -18.90 6.53 -0.52
CA ILE A 458 -18.66 7.60 -1.50
C ILE A 458 -18.47 8.91 -0.72
N PRO A 459 -17.33 9.60 -0.88
CA PRO A 459 -17.03 10.78 -0.10
C PRO A 459 -17.84 12.00 -0.54
N ASN A 460 -18.22 12.81 0.43
CA ASN A 460 -18.68 14.19 0.27
C ASN A 460 -17.71 15.15 1.00
N ASP A 461 -17.95 16.46 0.87
CA ASP A 461 -17.10 17.48 1.49
C ASP A 461 -16.93 17.29 3.00
N GLU A 462 -18.01 16.98 3.72
CA GLU A 462 -17.98 16.76 5.16
C GLU A 462 -17.06 15.59 5.55
N ILE A 463 -17.21 14.46 4.85
CA ILE A 463 -16.39 13.26 5.05
C ILE A 463 -14.91 13.57 4.78
N LEU A 464 -14.59 14.30 3.70
CA LEU A 464 -13.21 14.63 3.35
C LEU A 464 -12.58 15.61 4.34
N TYR A 465 -13.33 16.58 4.85
CA TYR A 465 -12.86 17.42 5.95
C TYR A 465 -12.69 16.63 7.25
N LYS A 466 -13.53 15.64 7.55
CA LYS A 466 -13.37 14.74 8.70
C LYS A 466 -12.08 13.91 8.59
N LEU A 467 -11.80 13.34 7.42
CA LEU A 467 -10.53 12.65 7.14
C LEU A 467 -9.34 13.60 7.34
N CYS A 468 -9.42 14.83 6.81
CA CYS A 468 -8.38 15.84 7.01
C CYS A 468 -8.15 16.16 8.51
N ASN A 469 -9.22 16.23 9.31
CA ASN A 469 -9.11 16.44 10.76
C ASN A 469 -8.40 15.25 11.43
N GLN A 470 -8.74 14.01 11.07
CA GLN A 470 -8.09 12.81 11.62
C GLN A 470 -6.59 12.80 11.29
N ILE A 471 -6.22 13.05 10.03
CA ILE A 471 -4.82 13.18 9.60
C ILE A 471 -4.11 14.28 10.39
N HIS A 472 -4.75 15.43 10.59
CA HIS A 472 -4.15 16.52 11.35
C HIS A 472 -3.96 16.14 12.82
N CYS A 473 -4.94 15.49 13.46
CA CYS A 473 -4.86 15.02 14.84
C CYS A 473 -3.72 14.02 15.06
N LEU A 474 -3.41 13.17 14.08
CA LEU A 474 -2.24 12.27 14.16
C LEU A 474 -0.92 13.03 14.29
N SER A 475 -0.82 14.26 13.76
CA SER A 475 0.42 15.04 13.83
C SER A 475 0.64 15.75 15.17
N GLN A 476 -0.40 15.81 16.01
CA GLN A 476 -0.38 16.46 17.33
C GLN A 476 -0.09 15.49 18.48
N LYS A 477 -0.22 14.18 18.23
CA LYS A 477 0.15 13.10 19.15
C LYS A 477 1.63 12.77 18.99
#